data_AF-X8DPU4-F1
#
_entry.id   AF-X8DPU4-F1
#
_cell.length_a   1.000
_cell.length_b   1.000
_cell.length_c   1.000
_cell.angle_alpha   90.00
_cell.angle_beta   90.00
_cell.angle_gamma   90.00
#
_symmetry.space_group_name_H-M   'P 1'
#
loop_
_entity.id
_entity.type
_entity.pdbx_description
1 polymer ?
#
loop_
_entity_poly.entity_id
_entity_poly.type
_entity_poly.pdbx_seq_one_letter_code
_entity_poly.pdbx_strand_id
1 'polypeptide(L)'
;MTGSKAPLDRISITWTDGSGRTRVNPNVYIPWSITVTPISNSEIGSVSASSFLRLSQLNCTITTSDGQVLSSNNNNSAQATC
;
A
#
# COMPACT_ATOMS: atom_id res chain seq x y z
N MET A 1 -3.65 -3.06 0.92
CA MET A 1 -2.62 -4.06 0.59
C MET A 1 -3.12 -5.45 0.95
N THR A 2 -3.06 -6.37 0.00
CA THR A 2 -3.49 -7.77 0.15
C THR A 2 -2.40 -8.69 -0.43
N GLY A 3 -2.54 -10.01 -0.25
CA GLY A 3 -1.60 -11.00 -0.80
C GLY A 3 -1.18 -12.06 0.21
N SER A 4 -0.02 -12.69 -0.01
CA SER A 4 0.55 -13.74 0.83
C SER A 4 1.87 -13.29 1.46
N LYS A 5 1.98 -13.40 2.79
CA LYS A 5 3.19 -13.03 3.54
C LYS A 5 3.97 -14.30 3.87
N ALA A 6 5.21 -14.38 3.40
CA ALA A 6 6.09 -15.47 3.73
C ALA A 6 6.55 -15.38 5.21
N PRO A 7 6.78 -16.51 5.89
CA PRO A 7 7.41 -16.51 7.22
C PRO A 7 8.76 -15.77 7.18
N LEU A 8 9.08 -15.04 8.25
CA LEU A 8 10.31 -14.23 8.42
C LEU A 8 10.47 -13.05 7.44
N ASP A 9 9.62 -12.94 6.43
CA ASP A 9 9.66 -11.85 5.47
C ASP A 9 8.96 -10.60 6.02
N ARG A 10 9.64 -9.46 5.95
CA ARG A 10 9.13 -8.18 6.47
C ARG A 10 8.52 -7.40 5.32
N ILE A 11 7.33 -6.86 5.54
CA ILE A 11 6.67 -5.99 4.57
C ILE A 11 6.82 -4.56 5.06
N SER A 12 7.27 -3.66 4.19
CA SER A 12 7.29 -2.22 4.45
C SER A 12 6.27 -1.56 3.55
N ILE A 13 5.44 -0.67 4.12
CA ILE A 13 4.50 0.14 3.35
C ILE A 13 4.92 1.60 3.45
N THR A 14 5.00 2.25 2.31
CA THR A 14 5.30 3.67 2.17
C THR A 14 4.14 4.34 1.46
N TRP A 15 3.65 5.47 1.96
CA TRP A 15 2.58 6.21 1.31
C TRP A 15 2.70 7.71 1.52
N THR A 16 2.01 8.49 0.70
CA THR A 16 1.87 9.93 0.92
C THR A 16 0.57 10.22 1.67
N ASP A 17 0.65 10.94 2.79
CA ASP A 17 -0.53 11.38 3.55
C ASP A 17 -1.22 12.59 2.90
N GLY A 18 -2.38 12.97 3.44
CA GLY A 18 -3.17 14.08 2.92
C GLY A 18 -2.49 15.45 3.00
N SER A 19 -1.37 15.59 3.70
CA SER A 19 -0.54 16.80 3.75
C SER A 19 0.67 16.76 2.81
N GLY A 20 0.73 15.76 1.92
CA GLY A 20 1.83 15.56 0.98
C GLY A 20 3.08 14.95 1.62
N ARG A 21 3.02 14.46 2.86
CA ARG A 21 4.19 13.91 3.55
C ARG A 21 4.29 12.41 3.36
N THR A 22 5.50 11.93 3.07
CA THR A 22 5.77 10.50 3.04
C THR A 22 5.74 9.91 4.44
N ARG A 23 4.99 8.82 4.58
CA ARG A 23 4.86 8.00 5.78
C ARG A 23 5.36 6.60 5.46
N VAL A 24 5.99 5.97 6.44
CA VAL A 24 6.51 4.60 6.33
C VAL A 24 6.01 3.80 7.52
N ASN A 25 5.51 2.60 7.26
CA ASN A 25 5.14 1.62 8.27
C ASN A 25 5.93 0.34 8.03
N PRO A 26 6.99 0.09 8.82
CA PRO A 26 7.82 -1.09 8.67
C PRO A 26 7.21 -2.31 9.35
N ASN A 27 7.52 -3.49 8.81
CA ASN A 27 7.15 -4.79 9.37
C ASN A 27 5.64 -4.98 9.62
N VAL A 28 4.83 -4.64 8.62
CA VAL A 28 3.39 -4.81 8.71
C VAL A 28 2.95 -6.25 8.44
N TYR A 29 1.77 -6.57 8.95
CA TYR A 29 0.99 -7.75 8.60
C TYR A 29 0.00 -7.40 7.48
N ILE A 30 -0.35 -8.39 6.66
CA ILE A 30 -1.38 -8.26 5.62
C ILE A 30 -2.56 -9.20 5.94
N PRO A 31 -3.81 -8.85 5.58
CA PRO A 31 -4.20 -7.63 4.85
C PRO A 31 -3.96 -6.35 5.68
N TRP A 32 -3.51 -5.30 5.00
CA TRP A 32 -3.27 -3.99 5.59
C TRP A 32 -4.07 -2.93 4.87
N SER A 33 -4.67 -2.02 5.63
CA SER A 33 -5.45 -0.90 5.14
C SER A 33 -5.21 0.34 5.99
N ILE A 34 -5.32 1.51 5.36
CA ILE A 34 -5.34 2.80 6.03
C ILE A 34 -6.40 3.68 5.35
N THR A 35 -7.02 4.57 6.11
CA THR A 35 -7.84 5.65 5.58
C THR A 35 -7.03 6.94 5.62
N VAL A 36 -6.92 7.60 4.47
CA VAL A 36 -6.24 8.89 4.34
C VAL A 36 -7.28 9.92 3.92
N THR A 37 -7.38 11.01 4.67
CA THR A 37 -8.20 12.17 4.32
C THR A 37 -7.32 13.19 3.60
N PRO A 38 -7.41 13.34 2.27
CA PRO A 38 -6.63 14.32 1.55
C PRO A 38 -7.06 15.74 1.91
N ILE A 39 -6.12 16.70 1.96
CA ILE A 39 -6.46 18.12 2.13
C ILE A 39 -7.00 18.69 0.81
N SER A 40 -6.58 18.13 -0.33
CA SER A 40 -7.09 18.44 -1.68
C SER A 40 -7.16 17.20 -2.58
N ASN A 41 -8.05 17.22 -3.58
CA ASN A 41 -8.28 16.08 -4.50
C ASN A 41 -7.04 15.62 -5.29
N SER A 42 -5.99 16.44 -5.38
CA SER A 42 -4.73 16.11 -6.06
C SER A 42 -3.71 15.37 -5.18
N GLU A 43 -3.95 15.26 -3.87
CA GLU A 43 -2.98 14.71 -2.91
C GLU A 43 -3.20 13.23 -2.57
N ILE A 44 -4.09 12.54 -3.30
CA ILE A 44 -4.16 11.08 -3.24
C ILE A 44 -2.87 10.54 -3.87
N GLY A 45 -1.83 10.45 -3.05
CA GLY A 45 -0.50 10.08 -3.50
C GLY A 45 -0.31 8.58 -3.65
N SER A 46 0.90 8.20 -4.01
CA SER A 46 1.28 6.80 -4.20
C SER A 46 1.37 6.05 -2.87
N VAL A 47 0.95 4.80 -2.89
CA VAL A 47 1.10 3.79 -1.85
C VAL A 47 1.93 2.63 -2.41
N SER A 48 3.13 2.42 -1.87
CA SER A 48 4.02 1.33 -2.27
C SER A 48 4.21 0.35 -1.12
N ALA A 49 4.16 -0.93 -1.42
CA ALA A 49 4.54 -2.01 -0.51
C ALA A 49 5.71 -2.79 -1.08
N SER A 50 6.68 -3.12 -0.22
CA SER A 50 7.83 -3.94 -0.56
C SER A 50 8.03 -5.07 0.42
N SER A 51 8.34 -6.24 -0.12
CA SER A 51 8.80 -7.42 0.60
C SER A 51 10.33 -7.39 0.71
N PHE A 52 10.83 -7.59 1.92
CA PHE A 52 12.27 -7.55 2.19
C PHE A 52 13.01 -8.75 1.57
N LEU A 53 12.48 -9.96 1.73
CA LEU A 53 13.07 -11.19 1.20
C LEU A 53 12.60 -11.53 -0.21
N ARG A 54 11.69 -10.74 -0.78
CA ARG A 54 11.04 -10.97 -2.08
C ARG A 54 10.28 -12.30 -2.19
N LEU A 55 9.88 -12.87 -1.06
CA LEU A 55 9.16 -14.15 -0.97
C LEU A 55 7.64 -13.95 -0.84
N SER A 56 7.21 -12.79 -0.37
CA SER A 56 5.80 -12.44 -0.25
C SER A 56 5.24 -11.93 -1.58
N GLN A 57 3.98 -12.25 -1.86
CA GLN A 57 3.25 -11.70 -2.99
C GLN A 57 2.34 -10.59 -2.49
N LEU A 58 2.47 -9.40 -3.07
CA LEU A 58 1.77 -8.19 -2.66
C LEU A 58 0.87 -7.70 -3.79
N ASN A 59 -0.31 -7.25 -3.39
CA ASN A 59 -1.26 -6.57 -4.24
C ASN A 59 -1.70 -5.27 -3.55
N CYS A 60 -2.05 -4.29 -4.36
CA CYS A 60 -2.36 -2.95 -3.94
C CYS A 60 -3.69 -2.47 -4.54
N THR A 61 -4.45 -1.72 -3.76
CA THR A 61 -5.69 -1.07 -4.21
C THR A 61 -5.91 0.19 -3.40
N ILE A 62 -6.26 1.28 -4.08
CA ILE A 62 -6.73 2.54 -3.51
C ILE A 62 -8.19 2.72 -3.91
N THR A 63 -9.04 2.87 -2.90
CA THR A 63 -10.48 3.11 -3.07
C THR A 63 -10.87 4.42 -2.40
N THR A 64 -11.73 5.20 -3.03
CA THR A 64 -12.38 6.35 -2.40
C THR A 64 -13.43 5.88 -1.38
N SER A 65 -13.87 6.77 -0.50
CA SER A 65 -14.97 6.53 0.43
C SER A 65 -16.27 6.12 -0.26
N ASP A 66 -16.48 6.60 -1.49
CA ASP A 66 -17.67 6.32 -2.30
C ASP A 66 -17.56 4.99 -3.06
N GLY A 67 -16.49 4.23 -2.84
CA GLY A 67 -16.28 2.89 -3.40
C GLY A 67 -15.65 2.85 -4.79
N GLN A 68 -15.20 3.99 -5.34
CA GLN A 68 -14.49 3.99 -6.62
C GLN A 68 -13.02 3.57 -6.45
N VAL A 69 -12.55 2.68 -7.32
CA VAL A 69 -11.14 2.28 -7.37
C VAL A 69 -10.38 3.34 -8.17
N LEU A 70 -9.45 4.05 -7.53
CA LEU A 70 -8.59 5.03 -8.19
C LEU A 70 -7.39 4.38 -8.87
N SER A 71 -6.79 3.41 -8.18
CA SER A 71 -5.62 2.70 -8.67
C SER A 71 -5.59 1.31 -8.05
N SER A 72 -5.18 0.32 -8.84
CA SER A 72 -5.05 -1.06 -8.39
C SER A 72 -3.92 -1.75 -9.12
N ASN A 73 -3.15 -2.53 -8.39
CA ASN A 73 -2.07 -3.33 -8.93
C ASN A 73 -2.14 -4.73 -8.32
N ASN A 74 -2.52 -5.71 -9.15
CA ASN A 74 -2.79 -7.09 -8.75
C ASN A 74 -1.83 -8.08 -9.44
N ASN A 75 -0.54 -7.73 -9.50
CA ASN A 75 0.47 -8.51 -10.22
C ASN A 75 1.14 -9.61 -9.37
N ASN A 76 0.73 -9.80 -8.10
CA ASN A 76 1.30 -10.79 -7.18
C ASN A 76 2.85 -10.73 -7.11
N SER A 77 3.40 -9.53 -6.99
CA SER A 77 4.85 -9.30 -6.99
C SER A 77 5.39 -9.09 -5.57
N ALA A 78 6.69 -9.26 -5.39
CA ALA A 78 7.42 -8.85 -4.18
C ALA A 78 7.34 -7.34 -3.90
N GLN A 79 6.93 -6.55 -4.89
CA GLN A 79 6.68 -5.12 -4.74
C GLN A 79 5.41 -4.75 -5.49
N ALA A 80 4.52 -4.02 -4.83
CA ALA A 80 3.29 -3.51 -5.41
C ALA A 80 3.20 -2.01 -5.15
N THR A 81 2.82 -1.25 -6.18
CA THR A 81 2.63 0.20 -6.08
C THR A 81 1.29 0.56 -6.72
N CYS A 82 0.53 1.34 -5.98
CA CYS A 82 -0.49 2.25 -6.45
C CYS A 82 -0.11 3.64 -5.91
#